data_AF-A0A7S2ABQ2-F1
#
_entry.id   AF-A0A7S2ABQ2-F1
#
_cell.length_a   1.000
_cell.length_b   1.000
_cell.length_c   1.000
_cell.angle_alpha   90.00
_cell.angle_beta   90.00
_cell.angle_gamma   90.00
#
_symmetry.space_group_name_H-M   'P 1'
#
loop_
_entity.id
_entity.type
_entity.pdbx_description
1 polymer ?
#
loop_
_entity_poly.entity_id
_entity_poly.type
_entity_poly.pdbx_seq_one_letter_code
_entity_poly.pdbx_strand_id
1 'polypeptide(L)'
;ETTGQAPLLDACGGHWGRTPDSPNVDVYHYHVQDAAPFTVGCIGPNDDGSLVTVQQCRAFYTGCNGNLVTVTTPQGAKQYDDWCPCYDAQGSNSGVNIAQLAVFSSSTAAATSTAAAGGGAAATTTT
;
A
#
# COMPACT_ATOMS: atom_id res chain seq x y z
N GLU A 1 10.68 -6.61 12.99
CA GLU A 1 12.07 -6.58 12.49
C GLU A 1 13.00 -7.56 13.23
N THR A 2 12.96 -8.86 12.89
CA THR A 2 13.91 -9.87 13.42
C THR A 2 14.68 -10.61 12.32
N THR A 3 14.54 -10.15 11.08
CA THR A 3 15.23 -10.64 9.89
C THR A 3 15.85 -9.42 9.23
N GLY A 4 17.12 -9.46 8.83
CA GLY A 4 17.86 -8.31 8.24
C GLY A 4 17.35 -7.84 6.87
N GLN A 5 16.05 -7.89 6.64
CA GLN A 5 15.35 -7.44 5.45
C GLN A 5 14.48 -6.24 5.83
N ALA A 6 14.47 -5.21 4.99
CA ALA A 6 13.61 -4.05 5.19
C ALA A 6 12.12 -4.44 5.09
N PRO A 7 11.24 -3.83 5.90
CA PRO A 7 9.82 -4.11 5.87
C PRO A 7 9.19 -3.63 4.56
N LEU A 8 8.09 -4.27 4.18
CA LEU A 8 7.26 -3.80 3.07
C LEU A 8 6.34 -2.69 3.58
N LEU A 9 6.38 -1.53 2.92
CA LEU A 9 5.65 -0.35 3.35
C LEU A 9 4.42 -0.10 2.47
N ASP A 10 3.44 0.56 3.07
CA ASP A 10 2.27 1.07 2.38
C ASP A 10 2.54 2.44 1.72
N ALA A 11 1.50 3.05 1.13
CA ALA A 11 1.64 4.32 0.40
C ALA A 11 2.07 5.51 1.27
N CYS A 12 1.94 5.38 2.60
CA CYS A 12 2.36 6.41 3.54
C CYS A 12 3.80 6.23 4.05
N GLY A 13 4.48 5.15 3.64
CA GLY A 13 5.80 4.80 4.17
C GLY A 13 5.72 4.15 5.55
N GLY A 14 4.56 3.60 5.92
CA GLY A 14 4.35 2.91 7.19
C GLY A 14 4.10 1.42 7.05
N HIS A 15 4.26 0.71 8.16
CA HIS A 15 3.86 -0.69 8.27
C HIS A 15 3.51 -1.06 9.72
N TRP A 16 2.88 -2.22 9.89
CA TRP A 16 2.67 -2.84 11.19
C TRP A 16 3.82 -3.77 11.56
N GLY A 17 4.46 -3.54 12.71
CA GLY A 17 5.52 -4.41 13.19
C GLY A 17 6.01 -4.07 14.59
N ARG A 18 6.93 -4.88 15.11
CA ARG A 18 7.60 -4.66 16.40
C ARG A 18 8.63 -3.56 16.30
N THR A 19 8.71 -2.74 17.34
CA THR A 19 9.76 -1.74 17.56
C THR A 19 10.50 -2.02 18.87
N PRO A 20 11.68 -1.43 19.13
CA PRO A 20 12.34 -1.54 20.43
C PRO A 20 11.45 -1.12 21.61
N ASP A 21 10.59 -0.11 21.41
CA ASP A 21 9.66 0.40 22.42
C ASP A 21 8.37 -0.44 22.53
N SER A 22 8.06 -1.24 21.51
CA SER A 22 6.94 -2.19 21.50
C SER A 22 7.43 -3.59 21.07
N PRO A 23 8.22 -4.28 21.91
CA PRO A 23 8.86 -5.54 21.53
C PRO A 23 7.87 -6.70 21.40
N ASN A 24 6.70 -6.60 22.05
CA ASN A 24 5.71 -7.67 22.18
C ASN A 24 4.35 -7.33 21.56
N VAL A 25 4.20 -6.16 20.94
CA VAL A 25 2.96 -5.73 20.26
C VAL A 25 3.30 -5.06 18.95
N ASP A 26 2.56 -5.35 17.88
CA ASP A 26 2.78 -4.74 16.58
C ASP A 26 2.13 -3.37 16.63
N VAL A 27 2.90 -2.37 16.24
CA VAL A 27 2.46 -0.98 16.16
C VAL A 27 2.67 -0.49 14.75
N TYR A 28 1.77 0.37 14.30
CA TYR A 28 1.95 1.04 13.04
C TYR A 28 3.01 2.12 13.21
N HIS A 29 4.05 2.08 12.40
CA HIS A 29 5.14 3.04 12.47
C HIS A 29 5.71 3.34 11.09
N TYR A 30 6.28 4.52 10.96
CA TYR A 30 6.82 5.06 9.71
C TYR A 30 8.31 4.81 9.60
N HIS A 31 8.79 4.73 8.36
CA HIS A 31 10.21 4.66 8.06
C HIS A 31 10.69 5.91 7.33
N VAL A 32 11.96 6.24 7.57
CA VAL A 32 12.74 7.07 6.65
C VAL A 32 13.33 6.13 5.59
N GLN A 33 13.30 6.55 4.33
CA GLN A 33 13.63 5.71 3.19
C GLN A 33 14.59 6.42 2.23
N ASP A 34 15.36 5.65 1.46
CA ASP A 34 16.23 6.15 0.38
C ASP A 34 15.47 6.46 -0.92
N ALA A 35 14.19 6.07 -0.97
CA ALA A 35 13.28 6.32 -2.09
C ALA A 35 12.02 7.01 -1.58
N ALA A 36 11.30 7.67 -2.48
CA ALA A 36 10.06 8.36 -2.14
C ALA A 36 8.97 7.37 -1.66
N PRO A 37 8.16 7.73 -0.64
CA PRO A 37 8.26 8.96 0.15
C PRO A 37 9.42 8.85 1.15
N PHE A 38 10.42 9.73 1.05
CA PHE A 38 11.67 9.64 1.84
C PHE A 38 11.44 9.66 3.36
N THR A 39 10.27 10.13 3.78
CA THR A 39 9.76 10.18 5.16
C THR A 39 8.25 9.89 5.15
N VAL A 40 7.51 10.39 6.15
CA VAL A 40 6.04 10.27 6.21
C VAL A 40 5.41 10.98 5.00
N GLY A 41 4.90 10.20 4.05
CA GLY A 41 4.19 10.71 2.87
C GLY A 41 2.74 11.06 3.20
N CYS A 42 2.06 10.20 3.93
CA CYS A 42 0.69 10.43 4.36
C CYS A 42 0.43 9.92 5.77
N ILE A 43 -0.77 10.18 6.29
CA ILE A 43 -1.19 9.65 7.59
C ILE A 43 -1.88 8.31 7.35
N GLY A 44 -1.25 7.25 7.84
CA GLY A 44 -1.83 5.93 7.98
C GLY A 44 -1.83 5.47 9.45
N PRO A 45 -2.36 4.26 9.73
CA PRO A 45 -3.08 3.38 8.81
C PRO A 45 -4.46 3.95 8.44
N ASN A 46 -5.25 3.23 7.63
CA ASN A 46 -6.67 3.55 7.48
C ASN A 46 -7.40 3.46 8.85
N ASP A 47 -8.57 4.09 8.98
CA ASP A 47 -9.36 4.08 10.23
C ASP A 47 -9.74 2.66 10.70
N ASP A 48 -9.80 1.70 9.78
CA ASP A 48 -10.05 0.28 10.07
C ASP A 48 -8.78 -0.52 10.43
N GLY A 49 -7.63 0.15 10.51
CA GLY A 49 -6.32 -0.44 10.79
C GLY A 49 -5.64 -1.07 9.58
N SER A 50 -6.27 -1.09 8.39
CA SER A 50 -5.64 -1.62 7.18
C SER A 50 -4.54 -0.70 6.63
N LEU A 51 -3.63 -1.28 5.85
CA LEU A 51 -2.56 -0.54 5.17
C LEU A 51 -3.12 0.36 4.07
N VAL A 52 -2.49 1.52 3.88
CA VAL A 52 -2.95 2.53 2.92
C VAL A 52 -2.47 2.20 1.50
N THR A 53 -3.41 1.92 0.59
CA THR A 53 -3.09 1.77 -0.84
C THR A 53 -2.79 3.13 -1.47
N VAL A 54 -2.06 3.15 -2.60
CA VAL A 54 -1.79 4.38 -3.35
C VAL A 54 -3.09 5.09 -3.73
N GLN A 55 -4.12 4.34 -4.12
CA GLN A 55 -5.42 4.91 -4.48
C GLN A 55 -6.14 5.56 -3.30
N GLN A 56 -6.11 4.94 -2.11
CA GLN A 56 -6.69 5.52 -0.89
C GLN A 56 -5.95 6.80 -0.48
N CYS A 57 -4.62 6.79 -0.52
CA CYS A 57 -3.83 8.00 -0.29
C CYS A 57 -4.25 9.12 -1.24
N ARG A 58 -4.32 8.84 -2.55
CA ARG A 58 -4.67 9.85 -3.55
C ARG A 58 -6.09 10.39 -3.37
N ALA A 59 -7.03 9.54 -2.97
CA ALA A 59 -8.41 9.95 -2.70
C ALA A 59 -8.52 10.89 -1.49
N PHE A 60 -7.60 10.79 -0.53
CA PHE A 60 -7.59 11.61 0.68
C PHE A 60 -7.05 13.03 0.43
N TYR A 61 -6.00 13.17 -0.39
CA TYR A 61 -5.37 14.47 -0.66
C TYR A 61 -5.96 15.13 -1.91
N THR A 62 -6.62 16.28 -1.74
CA THR A 62 -7.14 17.09 -2.86
C THR A 62 -6.06 17.60 -3.80
N GLY A 63 -4.79 17.61 -3.36
CA GLY A 63 -3.63 17.91 -4.19
C GLY A 63 -3.33 16.84 -5.24
N CYS A 64 -3.76 15.58 -5.03
CA CYS A 64 -3.61 14.49 -6.00
C CYS A 64 -4.64 14.56 -7.13
N ASN A 65 -4.69 15.70 -7.82
CA ASN A 65 -5.72 16.04 -8.79
C ASN A 65 -5.33 15.70 -10.25
N GLY A 66 -4.13 15.16 -10.46
CA GLY A 66 -3.64 14.79 -11.80
C GLY A 66 -3.24 15.98 -12.66
N ASN A 67 -3.09 17.18 -12.08
CA ASN A 67 -2.52 18.33 -12.76
C ASN A 67 -1.00 18.21 -12.76
N LEU A 68 -0.47 17.53 -13.77
CA LEU A 68 0.94 17.17 -13.82
C LEU A 68 1.81 18.31 -14.31
N VAL A 69 2.90 18.54 -13.59
CA VAL A 69 4.03 19.37 -14.02
C VAL A 69 5.20 18.49 -14.46
N THR A 70 6.00 19.01 -15.38
CA THR A 70 7.24 18.34 -15.77
C THR A 70 8.38 18.86 -14.90
N VAL A 71 8.97 17.97 -14.09
CA VAL A 71 10.15 18.26 -13.29
C VAL A 71 11.38 17.71 -14.00
N THR A 72 12.33 18.58 -14.32
CA THR A 72 13.61 18.21 -14.94
C THR A 72 14.69 18.10 -13.87
N THR A 73 15.23 16.89 -13.69
CA THR A 73 16.37 16.63 -12.83
C THR A 73 17.60 16.25 -13.67
N PRO A 74 18.81 16.14 -13.09
CA PRO A 74 19.97 15.61 -13.80
C PRO A 74 19.76 14.20 -14.38
N GLN A 75 18.80 13.45 -13.86
CA GLN A 75 18.42 12.11 -14.30
C GLN A 75 17.36 12.11 -15.42
N GLY A 76 16.86 13.28 -15.82
CA GLY A 76 15.88 13.46 -16.88
C GLY A 76 14.60 14.17 -16.41
N ALA A 77 13.67 14.35 -17.36
CA ALA A 77 12.35 14.91 -17.09
C ALA A 77 11.38 13.82 -16.62
N LYS A 78 10.56 14.14 -15.61
CA LYS A 78 9.49 13.26 -15.10
C LYS A 78 8.21 14.06 -14.91
N GLN A 79 7.06 13.41 -15.11
CA GLN A 79 5.77 13.96 -14.72
C GLN A 79 5.59 13.83 -13.21
N TYR A 80 5.13 14.91 -12.59
CA TYR A 80 4.98 15.04 -11.15
C TYR A 80 3.63 15.69 -10.83
N ASP A 81 2.92 15.16 -9.85
CA ASP A 81 1.67 15.76 -9.37
C ASP A 81 1.98 16.62 -8.14
N ASP A 82 1.94 17.94 -8.32
CA ASP A 82 2.27 18.87 -7.23
C ASP A 82 1.30 18.67 -6.05
N TRP A 83 1.82 18.76 -4.83
CA TRP A 83 1.02 18.58 -3.60
C TRP A 83 0.40 17.19 -3.42
N CYS A 84 0.81 16.20 -4.22
CA CYS A 84 0.43 14.81 -4.03
C CYS A 84 1.56 14.00 -3.38
N PRO A 85 1.43 13.57 -2.12
CA PRO A 85 2.49 12.83 -1.45
C PRO A 85 2.45 11.32 -1.70
N CYS A 86 1.53 10.85 -2.54
CA CYS A 86 1.24 9.43 -2.74
C CYS A 86 2.11 8.84 -3.86
N TYR A 87 3.24 8.22 -3.48
CA TYR A 87 4.14 7.57 -4.43
C TYR A 87 3.79 6.08 -4.60
N ASP A 88 3.92 5.61 -5.83
CA ASP A 88 3.69 4.22 -6.22
C ASP A 88 4.96 3.36 -6.19
N ALA A 89 4.87 2.09 -6.55
CA ALA A 89 6.01 1.16 -6.51
C ALA A 89 7.15 1.49 -7.49
N GLN A 90 6.93 2.41 -8.43
CA GLN A 90 7.96 2.91 -9.35
C GLN A 90 8.57 4.24 -8.86
N GLY A 91 8.15 4.72 -7.69
CA GLY A 91 8.56 6.03 -7.17
C GLY A 91 7.94 7.19 -7.96
N SER A 92 6.78 6.99 -8.58
CA SER A 92 6.01 8.07 -9.21
C SER A 92 4.83 8.49 -8.34
N ASN A 93 4.60 9.79 -8.21
CA ASN A 93 3.37 10.33 -7.63
C ASN A 93 2.39 10.88 -8.68
N SER A 94 2.65 10.63 -9.98
CA SER A 94 1.85 11.21 -11.07
C SER A 94 0.41 10.70 -11.12
N GLY A 95 0.12 9.54 -10.50
CA GLY A 95 -1.18 8.89 -10.61
C GLY A 95 -1.49 8.30 -11.98
N VAL A 96 -0.53 8.33 -12.92
CA VAL A 96 -0.65 7.71 -14.24
C VAL A 96 -0.01 6.33 -14.20
N ASN A 97 -0.73 5.30 -14.64
CA ASN A 97 -0.26 3.91 -14.65
C ASN A 97 0.27 3.43 -13.28
N ILE A 98 -0.49 3.72 -12.22
CA ILE A 98 -0.12 3.45 -10.82
C ILE A 98 0.38 2.01 -10.64
N ALA A 99 1.63 1.87 -10.19
CA ALA A 99 2.20 0.58 -9.84
C ALA A 99 1.93 0.21 -8.37
N GLN A 100 1.33 -0.96 -8.14
CA GLN A 100 0.98 -1.40 -6.80
C GLN A 100 2.22 -1.74 -5.95
N LEU A 101 2.23 -1.25 -4.70
CA LEU A 101 3.30 -1.52 -3.73
C LEU A 101 3.37 -3.00 -3.36
N ALA A 102 4.59 -3.48 -3.12
CA ALA A 102 4.88 -4.89 -2.84
C ALA A 102 4.14 -5.44 -1.61
N VAL A 103 3.78 -4.59 -0.65
CA VAL A 103 2.98 -5.03 0.51
C VAL A 103 1.59 -5.55 0.12
N PHE A 104 1.10 -5.16 -1.06
CA PHE A 104 -0.18 -5.60 -1.60
C PHE A 104 -0.03 -6.66 -2.70
N SER A 105 1.18 -7.07 -3.10
CA SER A 105 1.35 -8.07 -4.18
C SER A 105 0.96 -9.50 -3.76
N SER A 106 0.80 -9.73 -2.46
CA SER A 106 0.40 -11.02 -1.87
C SER A 106 -1.12 -11.29 -1.90
N SER A 107 -1.97 -10.34 -2.30
CA SER A 107 -3.43 -10.50 -2.26
C SER A 107 -4.01 -11.34 -3.41
N THR A 108 -3.22 -11.74 -4.40
CA THR A 108 -3.65 -12.75 -5.40
C THR A 108 -3.60 -14.19 -4.85
N ALA A 109 -2.95 -14.44 -3.71
CA ALA A 109 -2.87 -15.79 -3.11
C ALA A 109 -4.04 -16.13 -2.17
N ALA A 110 -4.83 -15.15 -1.71
CA ALA A 110 -5.90 -15.36 -0.74
C ALA A 110 -7.31 -15.54 -1.37
N ALA A 111 -7.43 -15.50 -2.70
CA ALA A 111 -8.71 -15.65 -3.41
C ALA A 111 -9.03 -17.08 -3.88
N THR A 112 -8.20 -18.09 -3.56
CA THR A 112 -8.41 -19.49 -4.02
C THR A 112 -8.63 -20.50 -2.88
N SER A 113 -8.72 -20.08 -1.62
CA SER A 113 -9.02 -21.01 -0.53
C SER A 113 -10.11 -20.47 0.38
N THR A 114 -11.34 -20.40 -0.11
CA THR A 114 -12.58 -20.84 0.60
C THR A 114 -13.75 -20.80 -0.39
N ALA A 115 -13.82 -21.77 -1.30
CA ALA A 115 -15.05 -22.10 -2.03
C ALA A 115 -15.02 -23.57 -2.51
N ALA A 116 -15.27 -24.50 -1.58
CA ALA A 116 -15.97 -25.78 -1.81
C ALA A 116 -15.74 -26.76 -0.63
N ALA A 117 -16.50 -26.59 0.45
CA ALA A 117 -16.86 -27.69 1.34
C ALA A 117 -18.35 -27.53 1.67
N GLY A 118 -19.19 -27.89 0.69
CA GLY A 118 -20.64 -27.79 0.79
C GLY A 118 -21.27 -28.52 -0.39
N GLY A 119 -21.26 -29.84 -0.35
CA GLY A 119 -21.90 -30.67 -1.37
C GLY A 119 -22.13 -32.09 -0.88
N GLY A 120 -23.30 -32.34 -0.30
CA GLY A 120 -23.75 -33.70 -0.03
C GLY A 120 -24.92 -33.81 0.95
N ALA A 121 -26.16 -33.58 0.49
CA ALA A 121 -27.34 -34.26 1.02
C ALA A 121 -28.46 -34.26 -0.03
N ALA A 122 -28.94 -35.47 -0.32
CA ALA A 122 -29.83 -35.84 -1.41
C ALA A 122 -31.28 -35.35 -1.24
N ALA A 123 -31.92 -35.01 -2.36
CA ALA A 123 -33.36 -34.85 -2.47
C ALA A 123 -34.02 -36.23 -2.65
N THR A 124 -34.93 -36.60 -1.73
CA THR A 124 -35.82 -37.75 -1.87
C THR A 124 -37.16 -37.26 -2.41
N THR A 125 -37.55 -37.73 -3.59
CA THR A 125 -38.89 -37.55 -4.16
C THR A 125 -39.66 -38.86 -3.98
N THR A 126 -40.74 -38.83 -3.20
CA THR A 126 -41.68 -39.94 -3.03
C THR A 126 -42.71 -39.91 -4.16
N THR A 127 -43.02 -41.09 -4.69
CA THR A 127 -44.12 -41.36 -5.63
C THR A 127 -45.31 -41.87 -4.86
#